data_AF-A0A1C9W6E2-F1
#
_entry.id   AF-A0A1C9W6E2-F1
#
_cell.length_a   1.000
_cell.length_b   1.000
_cell.length_c   1.000
_cell.angle_alpha   90.00
_cell.angle_beta   90.00
_cell.angle_gamma   90.00
#
_symmetry.space_group_name_H-M   'P 1'
#
loop_
_entity.id
_entity.type
_entity.pdbx_description
1 polymer ?
#
loop_
_entity_poly.entity_id
_entity_poly.type
_entity_poly.pdbx_seq_one_letter_code
_entity_poly.pdbx_strand_id
1 'polypeptide(L)' 'MHTDSTPSRAIEPEALYRASECARFFSIGLSTWWHWTKSAKAPKGIKLSPKVTVWEGSKLLELKQELIAEAMNGEA' A
#
# COMPACT_ATOMS: atom_id res chain seq x y z
N MET A 1 17.47 18.86 -16.47
CA MET A 1 16.08 18.38 -16.46
C MET A 1 16.11 16.95 -15.96
N HIS A 2 15.81 16.69 -14.68
CA HIS A 2 15.69 15.31 -14.21
C HIS A 2 14.37 14.77 -14.76
N THR A 3 14.45 13.77 -15.61
CA THR A 3 13.31 12.99 -16.06
C THR A 3 12.78 12.24 -14.84
N ASP A 4 11.77 12.79 -14.16
CA ASP A 4 10.93 11.98 -13.29
C ASP A 4 10.08 11.11 -14.21
N SER A 5 10.69 10.01 -14.65
CA SER A 5 10.00 8.90 -15.29
C SER A 5 8.98 8.41 -14.29
N THR A 6 7.78 8.97 -14.35
CA THR A 6 6.60 8.52 -13.60
C THR A 6 6.56 7.00 -13.67
N PRO A 7 6.86 6.26 -12.58
CA PRO A 7 6.83 4.81 -12.68
C PRO A 7 5.36 4.40 -12.80
N SER A 8 5.08 3.89 -13.98
CA SER A 8 3.93 3.10 -14.39
C SER A 8 3.36 2.28 -13.24
N ARG A 9 2.20 2.69 -12.70
CA ARG A 9 1.03 1.93 -12.14
C ARG A 9 1.25 0.67 -11.25
N ALA A 10 2.47 0.17 -11.09
CA ALA A 10 2.85 -1.07 -10.45
C ALA A 10 3.55 -0.76 -9.13
N ILE A 11 3.38 -1.67 -8.17
CA ILE A 11 4.00 -1.58 -6.86
C ILE A 11 5.36 -2.26 -6.98
N GLU A 12 6.43 -1.46 -6.98
CA GLU A 12 7.81 -1.95 -7.00
C GLU A 12 8.18 -2.45 -5.60
N PRO A 13 8.65 -3.71 -5.45
CA PRO A 13 8.83 -4.33 -4.14
C PRO A 13 9.89 -3.65 -3.25
N GLU A 14 10.91 -3.04 -3.87
CA GLU A 14 12.01 -2.36 -3.18
C GLU A 14 11.74 -0.87 -2.91
N ALA A 15 10.62 -0.34 -3.43
CA ALA A 15 10.26 1.06 -3.24
C ALA A 15 9.48 1.30 -1.94
N LEU A 16 9.57 2.53 -1.43
CA LEU A 16 8.83 2.99 -0.25
C LEU A 16 7.70 3.95 -0.66
N TYR A 17 6.50 3.66 -0.18
CA TYR A 17 5.29 4.39 -0.53
C TYR A 17 4.68 5.10 0.67
N ARG A 18 4.13 6.29 0.47
CA ARG A 18 3.38 7.01 1.52
C ARG A 18 1.93 6.54 1.56
N ALA A 19 1.24 6.86 2.65
CA ALA A 19 -0.17 6.48 2.84
C ALA A 19 -1.08 6.91 1.68
N SER A 20 -0.82 8.06 1.06
CA SER A 20 -1.56 8.53 -0.12
C SER A 20 -1.36 7.65 -1.36
N GLU A 21 -0.15 7.15 -1.59
CA GLU A 21 0.13 6.22 -2.70
C GLU A 21 -0.53 4.88 -2.43
N CYS A 22 -0.38 4.37 -1.20
CA CYS A 22 -1.01 3.12 -0.78
C CYS A 22 -2.52 3.17 -1.03
N ALA A 23 -3.20 4.22 -0.53
CA ALA A 23 -4.62 4.42 -0.76
C ALA A 23 -5.01 4.41 -2.26
N ARG A 24 -4.19 5.03 -3.12
CA ARG A 24 -4.37 5.00 -4.58
C ARG A 24 -4.23 3.60 -5.17
N PHE A 25 -3.25 2.82 -4.76
CA PHE A 25 -3.04 1.46 -5.27
C PHE A 25 -4.22 0.53 -5.00
N PHE A 26 -4.85 0.67 -3.82
CA PHE A 26 -6.02 -0.12 -3.44
C PHE A 26 -7.35 0.55 -3.82
N SER A 27 -7.32 1.72 -4.49
CA SER A 27 -8.50 2.52 -4.83
C SER A 27 -9.44 2.78 -3.64
N ILE A 28 -8.86 3.09 -2.48
CA ILE A 28 -9.59 3.41 -1.24
C ILE A 28 -9.27 4.83 -0.76
N GLY A 29 -10.06 5.32 0.19
CA GLY A 29 -9.76 6.58 0.87
C GLY A 29 -8.54 6.50 1.77
N LEU A 30 -7.83 7.63 1.96
CA LEU A 30 -6.68 7.72 2.86
C LEU A 30 -7.05 7.37 4.31
N SER A 31 -8.24 7.78 4.77
CA SER A 31 -8.78 7.43 6.08
C SER A 31 -9.00 5.92 6.22
N THR A 32 -9.49 5.26 5.17
CA THR A 32 -9.66 3.81 5.11
C THR A 32 -8.31 3.09 5.21
N TRP A 33 -7.28 3.58 4.51
CA TRP A 33 -5.93 3.03 4.63
C TRP A 33 -5.42 3.07 6.08
N TRP A 34 -5.53 4.24 6.74
CA TRP A 34 -5.15 4.37 8.15
C TRP A 34 -5.98 3.49 9.08
N HIS A 35 -7.27 3.33 8.79
CA HIS A 35 -8.13 2.42 9.53
C HIS A 35 -7.65 0.97 9.38
N TRP A 36 -7.34 0.53 8.16
CA TRP A 36 -6.82 -0.82 7.91
C TRP A 36 -5.48 -1.09 8.59
N THR A 37 -4.57 -0.10 8.61
CA THR A 37 -3.31 -0.21 9.35
C THR A 37 -3.55 -0.38 10.85
N LYS A 38 -4.58 0.28 11.41
CA LYS A 38 -4.95 0.13 12.83
C LYS A 38 -5.64 -1.20 13.13
N SER A 39 -6.51 -1.65 12.23
CA SER A 39 -7.28 -2.89 12.36
C SER A 39 -6.48 -4.14 11.97
N ALA A 40 -5.17 -4.02 11.76
CA ALA A 40 -4.26 -5.09 11.32
C ALA A 40 -4.65 -5.77 9.99
N LYS A 41 -5.47 -5.11 9.16
CA LYS A 41 -5.81 -5.55 7.80
C LYS A 41 -4.75 -5.13 6.78
N ALA A 42 -4.04 -4.02 7.02
CA ALA A 42 -2.94 -3.56 6.18
C ALA A 42 -1.61 -3.63 6.95
N PRO A 43 -0.46 -3.74 6.26
CA PRO A 43 0.84 -3.82 6.91
C PRO A 43 1.12 -2.57 7.78
N LYS A 44 1.91 -2.78 8.85
CA LYS A 44 2.34 -1.68 9.72
C LYS A 44 3.28 -0.75 8.95
N GLY A 45 3.02 0.55 9.03
CA GLY A 45 3.88 1.55 8.42
C GLY A 45 5.20 1.71 9.15
N ILE A 46 6.27 1.90 8.39
CA ILE A 46 7.64 2.18 8.85
C ILE A 46 7.77 3.68 9.04
N LYS A 47 8.21 4.12 10.23
CA LYS A 47 8.49 5.53 10.50
C LYS A 47 9.93 5.86 10.10
N LEU A 48 10.10 6.67 9.05
CA LEU A 48 11.40 7.23 8.67
C LEU A 48 11.76 8.47 9.50
N SER A 49 10.74 9.20 9.96
CA SER A 49 10.89 10.44 10.73
C SER A 49 9.60 10.69 11.54
N PRO A 50 9.59 11.61 12.53
CA PRO A 50 8.42 11.85 13.39
C PRO A 50 7.11 12.15 12.63
N LYS A 51 7.20 12.71 11.42
CA LYS A 51 6.07 13.06 10.56
C LYS A 51 5.96 12.21 9.28
N VAL A 52 6.85 11.24 9.08
CA VAL A 52 6.94 10.48 7.83
C VAL A 52 6.81 8.99 8.11
N THR A 53 5.67 8.44 7.71
CA THR A 53 5.39 7.00 7.70
C THR A 53 5.30 6.52 6.25
N VAL A 54 5.98 5.43 5.96
CA VAL A 54 6.05 4.79 4.65
C VAL A 54 5.77 3.30 4.75
N TRP A 55 5.50 2.66 3.62
CA TRP A 55 5.26 1.23 3.50
C TRP A 55 6.13 0.66 2.40
N GLU A 56 6.71 -0.51 2.63
CA GLU A 56 7.46 -1.24 1.62
C GLU A 56 6.53 -1.78 0.54
N GLY A 57 6.93 -1.60 -0.72
CA GLY A 57 6.18 -2.14 -1.85
C GLY A 57 5.99 -3.65 -1.77
N SER A 58 6.99 -4.38 -1.24
CA SER A 58 6.88 -5.83 -1.02
C SER A 58 5.66 -6.17 -0.15
N LYS A 59 5.46 -5.44 0.96
CA LYS A 59 4.31 -5.64 1.86
C LYS A 59 2.99 -5.25 1.22
N LEU A 60 2.97 -4.21 0.39
CA LEU A 60 1.78 -3.82 -0.35
C LEU A 60 1.42 -4.86 -1.41
N LEU A 61 2.41 -5.50 -2.04
CA LEU A 61 2.20 -6.55 -3.02
C LEU A 61 1.63 -7.82 -2.37
N GLU A 62 2.15 -8.22 -1.21
CA GLU A 62 1.59 -9.30 -0.39
C GLU A 62 0.11 -9.02 -0.06
N LEU A 63 -0.19 -7.84 0.49
CA LEU A 63 -1.57 -7.44 0.80
C LEU A 63 -2.48 -7.48 -0.44
N LYS A 64 -1.98 -7.04 -1.60
CA LYS A 64 -2.77 -7.07 -2.85
C LYS A 64 -3.10 -8.50 -3.26
N GLN A 65 -2.16 -9.43 -3.11
CA GLN A 65 -2.38 -10.84 -3.41
C GLN A 65 -3.38 -11.46 -2.42
N GLU A 66 -3.26 -11.16 -1.13
CA GLU A 66 -4.19 -11.62 -0.10
C GLU A 66 -5.62 -11.16 -0.41
N LEU A 67 -5.82 -9.87 -0.73
CA LEU A 67 -7.14 -9.34 -1.09
C LEU A 67 -7.74 -9.98 -2.35
N ILE A 68 -6.90 -10.30 -3.35
CA ILE A 68 -7.34 -11.03 -4.55
C ILE A 68 -7.74 -12.46 -4.16
N ALA A 69 -6.95 -13.13 -3.33
CA ALA A 69 -7.25 -14.49 -2.87
C ALA A 69 -8.53 -14.55 -2.01
N GLU A 70 -8.74 -13.58 -1.12
CA GLU A 70 -9.98 -13.43 -0.34
C GLU A 70 -11.19 -13.24 -1.26
N ALA A 71 -11.08 -12.40 -2.29
CA ALA A 71 -12.16 -12.18 -3.25
C ALA A 71 -12.49 -13.46 -4.05
N MET A 72 -11.49 -14.29 -4.37
CA MET A 72 -11.68 -15.56 -5.07
C MET A 72 -12.26 -16.66 -4.17
N ASN A 73 -12.05 -16.60 -2.85
CA ASN A 73 -12.54 -17.59 -1.89
C ASN A 73 -13.95 -17.25 -1.34
N GLY A 74 -14.58 -16.19 -1.84
CA GLY A 74 -15.85 -15.63 -1.38
C GLY A 74 -17.10 -16.09 -2.15
N GLU A 75 -17.05 -17.21 -2.87
CA GLU A 75 -18.24 -17.88 -3.40
C GLU A 75 -18.67 -18.99 -2.42
N ALA A 76 -19.67 -18.71 -1.59
CA ALA A 76 -20.38 -19.66 -0.74
C ALA A 76 -21.88 -19.58 -1.02
#